data_AF-A0A6C0ISY3-F1
#
_entry.id   AF-A0A6C0ISY3-F1
#
_cell.length_a   1.000
_cell.length_b   1.000
_cell.length_c   1.000
_cell.angle_alpha   90.00
_cell.angle_beta   90.00
_cell.angle_gamma   90.00
#
_symmetry.space_group_name_H-M   'P 1'
#
loop_
_entity.id
_entity.type
_entity.pdbx_description
1 polymer ?
#
loop_
_entity_poly.entity_id
_entity_poly.type
_entity_poly.pdbx_seq_one_letter_code
_entity_poly.pdbx_strand_id
1 'polypeptide(L)'
;MSTFITSKNTITDNGLQVGNSVEKDMMNETYTYRFNPYDYQEQFYSGMADFINENIVAGDKLEEDRLIASCWNDLGDDVFDNWGFFYLYDVQSGKYYFPKLYPRNDNDGVFNTQICQAFGRTFTIQHGWAVEGIFKIDIDVSDNLPFRFGAYGNMGSDGDEYITRYYHPLVYSGDNTNMNLYYIKHSDSSDYSTETLYSYFIPKSPTQNTTRSYIYNNDGDDDNIMSVNVQNGLLVYFSKSYDVRGWVISDLNNVTDQNPLTESLIDDENPISNICFPSGTPIQTDQETIFIEQINSNKHTIRGNKIEMITKTITQDSYLVCIEKDALAKNIPSKKTLISKNHKLFYNKKMIKANNLLQLNKEGIYKIKYNGEILYNVLLENHDKMIVNNLICETLDPKNGIAKMYLDMKNRNLSDSEKQTFISEYNEYVIKNKKFISKSK
;
A
#
# COMPACT_ATOMS: atom_id res chain seq x y z
N MET A 1 24.13 -26.69 1.67
CA MET A 1 22.91 -26.48 2.48
C MET A 1 22.04 -25.55 1.67
N SER A 2 20.73 -25.82 1.54
CA SER A 2 19.83 -24.92 0.80
C SER A 2 19.90 -23.53 1.42
N THR A 3 20.34 -22.54 0.66
CA THR A 3 20.40 -21.13 1.06
C THR A 3 19.07 -20.41 0.88
N PHE A 4 18.04 -21.13 0.46
CA PHE A 4 16.76 -20.57 0.05
C PHE A 4 15.58 -21.28 0.73
N ILE A 5 14.54 -20.50 0.99
CA ILE A 5 13.22 -20.95 1.40
C ILE A 5 12.61 -21.72 0.22
N THR A 6 12.01 -22.87 0.50
CA THR A 6 11.32 -23.72 -0.48
C THR A 6 10.02 -24.22 0.11
N SER A 7 9.04 -24.54 -0.75
CA SER A 7 7.80 -25.21 -0.35
C SER A 7 8.06 -26.70 -0.09
N LYS A 8 7.32 -27.30 0.84
CA LYS A 8 7.24 -28.75 1.08
C LYS A 8 6.25 -29.42 0.13
N ASN A 9 5.49 -28.64 -0.64
CA ASN A 9 4.36 -29.11 -1.43
C ASN A 9 3.36 -29.86 -0.56
N THR A 10 3.02 -29.26 0.58
CA THR A 10 1.97 -29.74 1.48
C THR A 10 0.64 -29.72 0.74
N ILE A 11 -0.12 -30.81 0.86
CA ILE A 11 -1.41 -31.01 0.16
C ILE A 11 -2.55 -31.41 1.11
N THR A 12 -2.33 -31.25 2.40
CA THR A 12 -3.26 -31.61 3.48
C THR A 12 -3.38 -30.45 4.45
N ASP A 13 -4.51 -30.34 5.16
CA ASP A 13 -4.68 -29.31 6.19
C ASP A 13 -3.73 -29.52 7.40
N ASN A 14 -3.38 -30.78 7.69
CA ASN A 14 -2.68 -31.21 8.89
C ASN A 14 -3.30 -30.66 10.19
N GLY A 15 -4.63 -30.50 10.21
CA GLY A 15 -5.37 -29.90 11.31
C GLY A 15 -5.17 -28.38 11.47
N LEU A 16 -4.55 -27.71 10.49
CA LEU A 16 -4.42 -26.26 10.42
C LEU A 16 -5.60 -25.64 9.66
N GLN A 17 -5.85 -24.36 9.89
CA GLN A 17 -6.85 -23.62 9.13
C GLN A 17 -6.45 -23.54 7.65
N VAL A 18 -7.39 -23.87 6.78
CA VAL A 18 -7.29 -23.72 5.32
C VAL A 18 -8.31 -22.69 4.83
N GLY A 19 -8.32 -22.42 3.53
CA GLY A 19 -9.26 -21.48 2.91
C GLY A 19 -10.69 -22.05 2.87
N ASN A 20 -11.63 -21.25 2.38
CA ASN A 20 -12.99 -21.71 2.12
C ASN A 20 -13.07 -22.46 0.78
N SER A 21 -14.12 -23.26 0.59
CA SER A 21 -14.41 -23.89 -0.70
C SER A 21 -14.56 -22.85 -1.81
N VAL A 22 -14.08 -23.19 -3.01
CA VAL A 22 -14.03 -22.30 -4.18
C VAL A 22 -14.59 -23.00 -5.41
N GLU A 23 -15.21 -22.25 -6.31
CA GLU A 23 -15.35 -22.72 -7.69
C GLU A 23 -14.04 -22.45 -8.42
N LYS A 24 -13.43 -23.51 -8.97
CA LYS A 24 -12.16 -23.39 -9.68
C LYS A 24 -12.43 -23.01 -11.12
N ASP A 25 -12.21 -21.75 -11.43
CA ASP A 25 -12.71 -21.08 -12.62
C ASP A 25 -11.59 -20.37 -13.42
N MET A 26 -10.33 -20.64 -13.10
CA MET A 26 -9.20 -19.99 -13.77
C MET A 26 -9.29 -20.15 -15.29
N MET A 27 -9.28 -19.03 -15.99
CA MET A 27 -9.37 -18.92 -17.43
C MET A 27 -8.17 -18.19 -18.00
N ASN A 28 -8.19 -17.97 -19.31
CA ASN A 28 -7.18 -17.20 -20.02
C ASN A 28 -7.88 -16.13 -20.84
N GLU A 29 -7.52 -14.88 -20.61
CA GLU A 29 -8.11 -13.74 -21.29
C GLU A 29 -7.05 -12.78 -21.83
N THR A 30 -7.47 -11.90 -22.73
CA THR A 30 -6.60 -10.80 -23.16
C THR A 30 -6.33 -9.91 -21.96
N TYR A 31 -5.07 -9.49 -21.77
CA TYR A 31 -4.65 -8.76 -20.57
C TYR A 31 -5.40 -7.44 -20.32
N THR A 32 -6.08 -6.90 -21.34
CA THR A 32 -6.91 -5.69 -21.26
C THR A 32 -8.42 -5.98 -21.17
N TYR A 33 -8.84 -7.23 -20.98
CA TYR A 33 -10.22 -7.68 -21.17
C TYR A 33 -11.24 -6.86 -20.37
N ARG A 34 -10.97 -6.67 -19.08
CA ARG A 34 -11.80 -5.85 -18.18
C ARG A 34 -11.12 -4.53 -17.80
N PHE A 35 -9.80 -4.58 -17.71
CA PHE A 35 -8.96 -3.57 -17.09
C PHE A 35 -7.72 -3.39 -17.96
N ASN A 36 -7.39 -2.15 -18.32
CA ASN A 36 -6.18 -1.86 -19.07
C ASN A 36 -5.09 -1.30 -18.14
N PRO A 37 -4.03 -2.07 -17.83
CA PRO A 37 -3.02 -1.64 -16.86
C PRO A 37 -2.28 -0.36 -17.25
N TYR A 38 -2.26 0.00 -18.55
CA TYR A 38 -1.63 1.25 -19.00
C TYR A 38 -2.34 2.50 -18.47
N ASP A 39 -3.66 2.44 -18.29
CA ASP A 39 -4.45 3.58 -17.81
C ASP A 39 -4.10 3.95 -16.35
N TYR A 40 -3.43 3.02 -15.65
CA TYR A 40 -2.99 3.14 -14.25
C TYR A 40 -1.47 3.14 -14.09
N GLN A 41 -0.72 3.41 -15.17
CA GLN A 41 0.75 3.32 -15.17
C GLN A 41 1.41 4.10 -14.02
N GLU A 42 1.01 5.35 -13.80
CA GLU A 42 1.61 6.20 -12.75
C GLU A 42 1.24 5.72 -11.33
N GLN A 43 0.04 5.15 -11.18
CA GLN A 43 -0.51 4.76 -9.89
C GLN A 43 -0.07 3.35 -9.47
N PHE A 44 -0.17 2.37 -10.36
CA PHE A 44 0.06 0.96 -10.04
C PHE A 44 1.48 0.51 -10.37
N TYR A 45 2.07 1.07 -11.43
CA TYR A 45 3.33 0.59 -12.02
C TYR A 45 4.43 1.65 -11.95
N SER A 46 4.38 2.53 -10.94
CA SER A 46 5.37 3.58 -10.74
C SER A 46 6.79 3.00 -10.64
N GLY A 47 7.70 3.53 -11.47
CA GLY A 47 9.08 3.05 -11.57
C GLY A 47 9.26 1.77 -12.40
N MET A 48 8.22 1.31 -13.08
CA MET A 48 8.28 0.25 -14.10
C MET A 48 8.09 0.85 -15.51
N ALA A 49 8.49 0.12 -16.54
CA ALA A 49 8.20 0.51 -17.92
C ALA A 49 6.69 0.49 -18.19
N ASP A 50 6.26 1.26 -19.19
CA ASP A 50 4.84 1.34 -19.56
C ASP A 50 4.24 -0.05 -19.82
N PHE A 51 3.08 -0.33 -19.25
CA PHE A 51 2.37 -1.60 -19.41
C PHE A 51 1.61 -1.64 -20.75
N ILE A 52 2.35 -1.59 -21.85
CA ILE A 52 1.84 -1.56 -23.23
C ILE A 52 2.30 -2.79 -24.03
N ASN A 53 1.63 -3.05 -25.15
CA ASN A 53 1.91 -4.17 -26.06
C ASN A 53 3.39 -4.32 -26.43
N GLU A 54 4.09 -3.20 -26.67
CA GLU A 54 5.49 -3.15 -27.08
C GLU A 54 6.45 -3.62 -25.98
N ASN A 55 6.01 -3.56 -24.73
CA ASN A 55 6.77 -4.02 -23.56
C ASN A 55 6.41 -5.44 -23.14
N ILE A 56 5.40 -6.07 -23.74
CA ILE A 56 5.05 -7.46 -23.46
C ILE A 56 5.79 -8.36 -24.46
N VAL A 57 6.47 -9.40 -23.97
CA VAL A 57 7.19 -10.39 -24.80
C VAL A 57 6.44 -11.71 -24.87
N ALA A 58 6.49 -12.39 -26.02
CA ALA A 58 5.85 -13.70 -26.16
C ALA A 58 6.59 -14.78 -25.36
N GLY A 59 7.91 -14.62 -25.21
CA GLY A 59 8.76 -15.62 -24.58
C GLY A 59 8.81 -16.90 -25.40
N ASP A 60 8.39 -18.00 -24.79
CA ASP A 60 8.21 -19.32 -25.38
C ASP A 60 6.81 -19.59 -25.94
N LYS A 61 5.88 -18.67 -25.74
CA LYS A 61 4.54 -18.74 -26.33
C LYS A 61 4.58 -18.37 -27.82
N LEU A 62 3.52 -18.73 -28.54
CA LEU A 62 3.26 -18.15 -29.85
C LEU A 62 3.03 -16.64 -29.73
N GLU A 63 3.42 -15.87 -30.75
CA GLU A 63 3.29 -14.41 -30.73
C GLU A 63 1.84 -13.94 -30.54
N GLU A 64 0.87 -14.71 -31.06
CA GLU A 64 -0.58 -14.45 -30.88
C GLU A 64 -1.06 -14.67 -29.44
N ASP A 65 -0.39 -15.54 -28.68
CA ASP A 65 -0.69 -15.84 -27.27
C ASP A 65 0.02 -14.87 -26.30
N ARG A 66 0.84 -13.95 -26.83
CA ARG A 66 1.67 -13.04 -26.02
C ARG A 66 0.85 -12.20 -25.04
N LEU A 67 -0.27 -11.69 -25.50
CA LEU A 67 -1.16 -10.77 -24.77
C LEU A 67 -2.22 -11.50 -23.94
N ILE A 68 -2.15 -12.83 -23.89
CA ILE A 68 -3.06 -13.66 -23.11
C ILE A 68 -2.45 -13.97 -21.75
N ALA A 69 -3.22 -13.72 -20.70
CA ALA A 69 -2.87 -13.93 -19.30
C ALA A 69 -3.87 -14.88 -18.63
N SER A 70 -3.38 -15.65 -17.66
CA SER A 70 -4.26 -16.44 -16.79
C SER A 70 -4.83 -15.54 -15.69
N CYS A 71 -6.11 -15.70 -15.39
CA CYS A 71 -6.85 -15.01 -14.33
C CYS A 71 -7.98 -15.91 -13.81
N TRP A 72 -8.53 -15.60 -12.64
CA TRP A 72 -9.81 -16.12 -12.16
C TRP A 72 -10.95 -15.24 -12.63
N ASN A 73 -12.10 -15.81 -12.94
CA ASN A 73 -13.27 -15.05 -13.37
C ASN A 73 -13.93 -14.39 -12.16
N ASP A 74 -14.31 -15.20 -11.17
CA ASP A 74 -15.00 -14.82 -9.94
C ASP A 74 -14.79 -15.79 -8.77
N LEU A 75 -13.95 -16.81 -8.94
CA LEU A 75 -13.61 -17.79 -7.92
C LEU A 75 -14.86 -18.41 -7.21
N GLY A 76 -16.02 -18.43 -7.88
CA GLY A 76 -17.31 -18.92 -7.41
C GLY A 76 -18.28 -17.85 -6.90
N ASP A 77 -18.71 -16.94 -7.79
CA ASP A 77 -19.66 -15.85 -7.51
C ASP A 77 -19.22 -15.01 -6.29
N ASP A 78 -17.96 -14.59 -6.30
CA ASP A 78 -17.39 -13.69 -5.29
C ASP A 78 -17.04 -12.32 -5.90
N VAL A 79 -16.51 -11.41 -5.07
CA VAL A 79 -16.14 -10.03 -5.41
C VAL A 79 -14.99 -9.96 -6.41
N PHE A 80 -14.28 -11.05 -6.71
CA PHE A 80 -13.26 -11.02 -7.74
C PHE A 80 -13.92 -10.88 -9.08
N ASP A 81 -13.57 -9.82 -9.76
CA ASP A 81 -14.24 -9.48 -10.99
C ASP A 81 -13.16 -9.51 -12.06
N ASN A 82 -12.82 -10.71 -12.53
CA ASN A 82 -11.64 -11.00 -13.35
C ASN A 82 -10.30 -10.70 -12.64
N TRP A 83 -10.10 -11.26 -11.45
CA TRP A 83 -8.87 -11.06 -10.67
C TRP A 83 -7.74 -11.99 -11.08
N GLY A 84 -6.49 -11.54 -10.94
CA GLY A 84 -5.35 -12.42 -11.01
C GLY A 84 -4.72 -12.50 -12.39
N PHE A 85 -4.77 -11.44 -13.20
CA PHE A 85 -3.99 -11.34 -14.44
C PHE A 85 -2.49 -11.42 -14.12
N PHE A 86 -1.96 -12.65 -14.05
CA PHE A 86 -0.62 -12.93 -13.53
C PHE A 86 0.46 -12.56 -14.53
N TYR A 87 1.47 -11.81 -14.10
CA TYR A 87 2.58 -11.39 -14.95
C TYR A 87 3.94 -11.49 -14.24
N LEU A 88 4.97 -11.70 -15.04
CA LEU A 88 6.37 -11.48 -14.69
C LEU A 88 6.84 -10.15 -15.29
N TYR A 89 7.65 -9.41 -14.54
CA TYR A 89 8.33 -8.20 -15.01
C TYR A 89 9.84 -8.32 -14.81
N ASP A 90 10.58 -8.17 -15.89
CA ASP A 90 12.04 -8.13 -15.85
C ASP A 90 12.55 -6.71 -15.60
N VAL A 91 13.20 -6.52 -14.46
CA VAL A 91 13.62 -5.20 -13.98
C VAL A 91 14.69 -4.57 -14.88
N GLN A 92 15.50 -5.39 -15.56
CA GLN A 92 16.61 -4.90 -16.38
C GLN A 92 16.16 -4.46 -17.78
N SER A 93 15.35 -5.27 -18.44
CA SER A 93 14.84 -4.98 -19.78
C SER A 93 13.59 -4.11 -19.78
N GLY A 94 12.89 -4.00 -18.66
CA GLY A 94 11.62 -3.27 -18.57
C GLY A 94 10.52 -3.96 -19.37
N LYS A 95 10.53 -5.30 -19.43
CA LYS A 95 9.59 -6.10 -20.21
C LYS A 95 8.70 -6.96 -19.33
N TYR A 96 7.50 -7.22 -19.82
CA TYR A 96 6.47 -8.02 -19.20
C TYR A 96 6.29 -9.36 -19.93
N TYR A 97 5.92 -10.41 -19.19
CA TYR A 97 5.56 -11.71 -19.74
C TYR A 97 4.40 -12.29 -18.94
N PHE A 98 3.38 -12.76 -19.63
CA PHE A 98 2.22 -13.40 -19.00
C PHE A 98 2.40 -14.93 -19.01
N PRO A 99 2.79 -15.56 -17.88
CA PRO A 99 2.83 -17.02 -17.80
C PRO A 99 1.43 -17.60 -17.99
N LYS A 100 1.28 -18.52 -18.95
CA LYS A 100 0.01 -19.21 -19.19
C LYS A 100 -0.05 -20.43 -18.27
N LEU A 101 -0.85 -20.36 -17.21
CA LEU A 101 -1.00 -21.47 -16.26
C LEU A 101 -1.75 -22.63 -16.93
N TYR A 102 -1.19 -23.83 -16.89
CA TYR A 102 -1.75 -25.03 -17.50
C TYR A 102 -1.17 -26.33 -16.91
N PRO A 103 -2.00 -27.36 -16.71
CA PRO A 103 -3.47 -27.34 -16.66
C PRO A 103 -4.04 -26.37 -15.60
N ARG A 104 -5.25 -25.86 -15.84
CA ARG A 104 -5.97 -24.99 -14.90
C ARG A 104 -7.04 -25.80 -14.18
N ASN A 105 -7.39 -25.39 -12.96
CA ASN A 105 -8.53 -25.92 -12.21
C ASN A 105 -8.47 -27.42 -11.90
N ASP A 106 -7.27 -27.97 -11.73
CA ASP A 106 -7.10 -29.34 -11.24
C ASP A 106 -7.59 -29.49 -9.80
N ASN A 107 -7.78 -30.75 -9.39
CA ASN A 107 -8.13 -31.14 -8.03
C ASN A 107 -7.10 -30.63 -7.00
N ASP A 108 -7.55 -30.50 -5.75
CA ASP A 108 -6.64 -30.15 -4.65
C ASP A 108 -5.52 -31.19 -4.53
N GLY A 109 -4.33 -30.72 -4.19
CA GLY A 109 -3.13 -31.52 -4.06
C GLY A 109 -2.44 -31.88 -5.38
N VAL A 110 -2.95 -31.40 -6.52
CA VAL A 110 -2.31 -31.56 -7.82
C VAL A 110 -1.54 -30.28 -8.17
N PHE A 111 -0.21 -30.41 -8.28
CA PHE A 111 0.67 -29.34 -8.74
C PHE A 111 1.17 -29.60 -10.15
N ASN A 112 1.14 -28.56 -10.98
CA ASN A 112 1.65 -28.58 -12.35
C ASN A 112 2.89 -27.69 -12.45
N THR A 113 3.95 -28.20 -13.08
CA THR A 113 5.21 -27.48 -13.27
C THR A 113 5.43 -27.16 -14.73
N GLN A 114 5.73 -25.89 -15.01
CA GLN A 114 6.03 -25.37 -16.34
C GLN A 114 7.40 -24.69 -16.35
N ILE A 115 8.12 -24.86 -17.43
CA ILE A 115 9.38 -24.14 -17.68
C ILE A 115 9.08 -23.06 -18.71
N CYS A 116 9.24 -21.80 -18.32
CA CYS A 116 8.97 -20.65 -19.16
C CYS A 116 10.27 -20.01 -19.63
N GLN A 117 10.41 -19.73 -20.93
CA GLN A 117 11.50 -18.89 -21.45
C GLN A 117 10.99 -17.47 -21.69
N ALA A 118 11.49 -16.50 -20.95
CA ALA A 118 11.10 -15.10 -21.11
C ALA A 118 12.30 -14.18 -20.85
N PHE A 119 12.41 -13.06 -21.58
CA PHE A 119 13.50 -12.09 -21.41
C PHE A 119 14.92 -12.65 -21.66
N GLY A 120 15.04 -13.83 -22.30
CA GLY A 120 16.30 -14.56 -22.40
C GLY A 120 16.71 -15.29 -21.11
N ARG A 121 15.76 -15.48 -20.18
CA ARG A 121 15.91 -16.12 -18.87
C ARG A 121 14.99 -17.33 -18.79
N THR A 122 15.35 -18.30 -17.94
CA THR A 122 14.53 -19.50 -17.70
C THR A 122 13.87 -19.40 -16.33
N PHE A 123 12.53 -19.47 -16.31
CA PHE A 123 11.73 -19.55 -15.10
C PHE A 123 11.13 -20.95 -14.98
N THR A 124 11.05 -21.47 -13.76
CA THR A 124 10.27 -22.68 -13.46
C THR A 124 9.12 -22.27 -12.57
N ILE A 125 7.88 -22.50 -13.01
CA ILE A 125 6.67 -22.13 -12.29
C ILE A 125 5.91 -23.42 -11.95
N GLN A 126 5.81 -23.72 -10.67
CA GLN A 126 4.91 -24.76 -10.17
C GLN A 126 3.66 -24.11 -9.58
N HIS A 127 2.47 -24.55 -9.97
CA HIS A 127 1.23 -23.95 -9.50
C HIS A 127 0.14 -25.00 -9.27
N GLY A 128 -0.87 -24.65 -8.48
CA GLY A 128 -2.03 -25.51 -8.22
C GLY A 128 -2.75 -25.19 -6.92
N TRP A 129 -3.91 -25.80 -6.73
CA TRP A 129 -4.64 -25.78 -5.47
C TRP A 129 -3.99 -26.77 -4.52
N ALA A 130 -3.38 -26.28 -3.44
CA ALA A 130 -2.65 -27.13 -2.51
C ALA A 130 -3.62 -27.97 -1.67
N VAL A 131 -4.60 -27.30 -1.09
CA VAL A 131 -5.69 -27.81 -0.26
C VAL A 131 -6.84 -26.80 -0.34
N GLU A 132 -8.02 -27.13 0.18
CA GLU A 132 -9.24 -26.33 0.11
C GLU A 132 -8.97 -24.82 0.28
N GLY A 133 -9.30 -24.06 -0.76
CA GLY A 133 -9.22 -22.60 -0.78
C GLY A 133 -7.81 -22.00 -0.79
N ILE A 134 -6.74 -22.80 -0.89
CA ILE A 134 -5.35 -22.31 -0.97
C ILE A 134 -4.77 -22.59 -2.37
N PHE A 135 -4.62 -21.55 -3.18
CA PHE A 135 -3.88 -21.62 -4.44
C PHE A 135 -2.43 -21.18 -4.25
N LYS A 136 -1.49 -21.94 -4.82
CA LYS A 136 -0.05 -21.68 -4.71
C LYS A 136 0.57 -21.46 -6.07
N ILE A 137 1.53 -20.54 -6.14
CA ILE A 137 2.47 -20.36 -7.24
C ILE A 137 3.89 -20.34 -6.65
N ASP A 138 4.73 -21.27 -7.08
CA ASP A 138 6.13 -21.38 -6.73
C ASP A 138 7.00 -21.09 -7.97
N ILE A 139 7.77 -20.01 -7.90
CA ILE A 139 8.57 -19.49 -9.02
C ILE A 139 10.05 -19.60 -8.67
N ASP A 140 10.80 -20.28 -9.52
CA ASP A 140 12.27 -20.26 -9.56
C ASP A 140 12.75 -19.58 -10.83
N VAL A 141 13.93 -18.96 -10.76
CA VAL A 141 14.63 -18.44 -11.94
C VAL A 141 16.05 -18.96 -11.97
N SER A 142 16.55 -19.30 -13.16
CA SER A 142 17.86 -19.96 -13.34
C SER A 142 19.07 -19.05 -13.10
N ASP A 143 18.84 -17.76 -12.85
CA ASP A 143 19.85 -16.73 -12.66
C ASP A 143 19.54 -15.89 -11.40
N ASN A 144 20.41 -14.94 -11.08
CA ASN A 144 20.25 -14.09 -9.89
C ASN A 144 19.80 -12.66 -10.23
N LEU A 145 19.26 -12.42 -11.43
CA LEU A 145 18.83 -11.08 -11.84
C LEU A 145 17.47 -10.74 -11.18
N PRO A 146 17.22 -9.47 -10.85
CA PRO A 146 15.97 -9.06 -10.23
C PRO A 146 14.79 -9.21 -11.20
N PHE A 147 13.65 -9.67 -10.69
CA PHE A 147 12.36 -9.67 -11.38
C PHE A 147 11.24 -9.31 -10.41
N ARG A 148 10.03 -9.13 -10.91
CA ARG A 148 8.80 -9.07 -10.10
C ARG A 148 7.78 -10.06 -10.64
N PHE A 149 6.92 -10.54 -9.75
CA PHE A 149 5.71 -11.25 -10.11
C PHE A 149 4.52 -10.47 -9.55
N GLY A 150 3.48 -10.27 -10.35
CA GLY A 150 2.31 -9.54 -9.93
C GLY A 150 1.02 -10.10 -10.50
N ALA A 151 -0.07 -9.56 -9.98
CA ALA A 151 -1.45 -9.85 -10.31
C ALA A 151 -2.22 -8.53 -10.24
N TYR A 152 -3.11 -8.33 -11.18
CA TYR A 152 -4.05 -7.21 -11.15
C TYR A 152 -5.44 -7.69 -11.57
N GLY A 153 -6.42 -6.83 -11.38
CA GLY A 153 -7.81 -7.05 -11.77
C GLY A 153 -8.73 -6.11 -11.01
N ASN A 154 -10.01 -6.41 -11.07
CA ASN A 154 -11.04 -5.64 -10.38
C ASN A 154 -11.54 -6.43 -9.16
N MET A 155 -11.79 -5.72 -8.06
CA MET A 155 -12.14 -6.30 -6.75
C MET A 155 -13.64 -6.27 -6.45
N GLY A 156 -14.48 -6.05 -7.47
CA GLY A 156 -15.93 -6.02 -7.33
C GLY A 156 -16.40 -4.62 -6.95
N SER A 157 -17.58 -4.22 -7.43
CA SER A 157 -18.11 -2.85 -7.27
C SER A 157 -19.37 -2.82 -6.40
N ASP A 158 -19.62 -3.87 -5.62
CA ASP A 158 -20.87 -4.05 -4.89
C ASP A 158 -20.81 -3.72 -3.39
N GLY A 159 -19.63 -3.37 -2.84
CA GLY A 159 -19.50 -2.98 -1.43
C GLY A 159 -18.35 -2.01 -1.08
N ASP A 160 -18.11 -1.87 0.22
CA ASP A 160 -17.00 -1.07 0.77
C ASP A 160 -15.73 -1.94 0.84
N GLU A 161 -14.67 -1.52 0.15
CA GLU A 161 -13.38 -2.20 0.18
C GLU A 161 -12.54 -1.86 1.43
N TYR A 162 -11.99 -2.90 2.07
CA TYR A 162 -11.14 -2.81 3.25
C TYR A 162 -9.84 -3.58 3.05
N ILE A 163 -8.73 -2.84 3.18
CA ILE A 163 -7.38 -3.41 3.05
C ILE A 163 -6.68 -3.43 4.39
N THR A 164 -6.23 -4.61 4.80
CA THR A 164 -5.43 -4.77 6.01
C THR A 164 -4.12 -5.48 5.70
N ARG A 165 -3.00 -4.93 6.17
CA ARG A 165 -1.67 -5.47 5.93
C ARG A 165 -1.13 -6.10 7.20
N TYR A 166 -0.47 -7.24 7.05
CA TYR A 166 0.03 -8.02 8.18
C TYR A 166 1.47 -8.43 7.98
N TYR A 167 2.16 -8.62 9.11
CA TYR A 167 3.40 -9.36 9.15
C TYR A 167 3.42 -10.32 10.33
N HIS A 168 4.17 -11.39 10.20
CA HIS A 168 4.38 -12.36 11.26
C HIS A 168 5.87 -12.72 11.38
N PRO A 169 6.51 -12.49 12.55
CA PRO A 169 7.94 -12.77 12.73
C PRO A 169 8.27 -14.25 12.62
N LEU A 170 9.34 -14.55 11.88
CA LEU A 170 9.83 -15.90 11.63
C LEU A 170 11.35 -15.94 11.72
N VAL A 171 11.90 -17.15 11.90
CA VAL A 171 13.35 -17.37 11.82
C VAL A 171 13.65 -18.42 10.77
N TYR A 172 14.50 -18.06 9.82
CA TYR A 172 15.08 -19.01 8.88
C TYR A 172 16.15 -19.84 9.59
N SER A 173 15.91 -21.15 9.71
CA SER A 173 16.75 -22.06 10.49
C SER A 173 18.07 -22.42 9.81
N GLY A 174 18.26 -22.08 8.54
CA GLY A 174 19.49 -22.39 7.82
C GLY A 174 20.70 -21.59 8.32
N ASP A 175 20.50 -20.33 8.72
CA ASP A 175 21.54 -19.43 9.22
C ASP A 175 21.08 -18.54 10.40
N ASN A 176 19.90 -18.83 10.97
CA ASN A 176 19.25 -18.04 12.02
C ASN A 176 18.94 -16.59 11.61
N THR A 177 18.67 -16.33 10.32
CA THR A 177 18.18 -15.03 9.86
C THR A 177 16.77 -14.76 10.38
N ASN A 178 16.59 -13.64 11.07
CA ASN A 178 15.26 -13.11 11.39
C ASN A 178 14.61 -12.58 10.11
N MET A 179 13.36 -12.96 9.88
CA MET A 179 12.56 -12.53 8.75
C MET A 179 11.10 -12.35 9.19
N ASN A 180 10.25 -11.86 8.30
CA ASN A 180 8.82 -11.81 8.52
C ASN A 180 8.08 -12.44 7.34
N LEU A 181 6.99 -13.14 7.63
CA LEU A 181 5.97 -13.46 6.65
C LEU A 181 5.08 -12.23 6.46
N TYR A 182 5.17 -11.58 5.31
CA TYR A 182 4.30 -10.48 4.94
C TYR A 182 3.15 -10.96 4.09
N TYR A 183 1.95 -10.48 4.41
CA TYR A 183 0.75 -10.79 3.66
C TYR A 183 -0.27 -9.67 3.79
N ILE A 184 -1.29 -9.72 2.97
CA ILE A 184 -2.33 -8.71 2.88
C ILE A 184 -3.69 -9.41 2.87
N LYS A 185 -4.65 -8.78 3.53
CA LYS A 185 -6.07 -9.12 3.48
C LYS A 185 -6.76 -8.04 2.67
N HIS A 186 -7.36 -8.45 1.56
CA HIS A 186 -8.38 -7.69 0.86
C HIS A 186 -9.72 -8.19 1.34
N SER A 187 -10.65 -7.31 1.67
CA SER A 187 -12.02 -7.69 1.96
C SER A 187 -13.00 -6.67 1.45
N ASP A 188 -14.07 -7.14 0.83
CA ASP A 188 -15.23 -6.33 0.50
C ASP A 188 -16.37 -6.71 1.44
N SER A 189 -17.11 -5.71 1.92
CA SER A 189 -18.29 -5.89 2.77
C SER A 189 -19.49 -5.22 2.13
N SER A 190 -20.50 -6.03 1.84
CA SER A 190 -21.86 -5.59 1.50
C SER A 190 -22.81 -5.80 2.70
N ASP A 191 -24.07 -5.39 2.55
CA ASP A 191 -25.13 -5.64 3.54
C ASP A 191 -25.40 -7.15 3.78
N TYR A 192 -24.90 -8.04 2.92
CA TYR A 192 -25.25 -9.47 2.90
C TYR A 192 -24.07 -10.43 3.08
N SER A 193 -22.84 -10.03 2.73
CA SER A 193 -21.65 -10.87 2.86
C SER A 193 -20.40 -10.02 3.13
N THR A 194 -19.41 -10.63 3.78
CA THR A 194 -18.03 -10.12 3.78
C THR A 194 -17.17 -11.15 3.08
N GLU A 195 -16.50 -10.70 2.04
CA GLU A 195 -15.65 -11.54 1.21
C GLU A 195 -14.20 -11.15 1.45
N THR A 196 -13.29 -12.09 1.33
CA THR A 196 -11.91 -11.86 1.76
C THR A 196 -10.94 -12.71 0.99
N LEU A 197 -9.81 -12.12 0.60
CA LEU A 197 -8.65 -12.82 0.05
C LEU A 197 -7.39 -12.43 0.81
N TYR A 198 -6.66 -13.46 1.22
CA TYR A 198 -5.31 -13.29 1.75
C TYR A 198 -4.29 -13.61 0.68
N SER A 199 -3.33 -12.71 0.47
CA SER A 199 -2.23 -12.89 -0.45
C SER A 199 -0.89 -12.84 0.28
N TYR A 200 -0.09 -13.89 0.13
CA TYR A 200 1.21 -14.05 0.78
C TYR A 200 2.30 -14.03 -0.30
N PHE A 201 3.31 -13.17 -0.14
CA PHE A 201 4.43 -13.04 -1.08
C PHE A 201 5.74 -13.29 -0.33
N ILE A 202 6.46 -14.35 -0.68
CA ILE A 202 7.61 -14.82 0.12
C ILE A 202 8.81 -15.01 -0.80
N PRO A 203 9.69 -14.00 -0.94
CA PRO A 203 10.97 -14.15 -1.62
C PRO A 203 11.72 -15.38 -1.12
N LYS A 204 12.29 -16.19 -2.01
CA LYS A 204 13.03 -17.39 -1.59
C LYS A 204 14.32 -17.07 -0.84
N SER A 205 14.88 -15.87 -1.04
CA SER A 205 16.01 -15.37 -0.24
C SER A 205 15.51 -14.88 1.14
N PRO A 206 15.95 -15.47 2.26
CA PRO A 206 15.51 -15.05 3.60
C PRO A 206 15.78 -13.57 3.89
N THR A 207 16.91 -13.04 3.42
CA THR A 207 17.29 -11.63 3.61
C THR A 207 16.36 -10.64 2.88
N GLN A 208 15.60 -11.10 1.88
CA GLN A 208 14.61 -10.27 1.19
C GLN A 208 13.24 -10.26 1.91
N ASN A 209 13.13 -11.00 3.02
CA ASN A 209 11.94 -11.03 3.88
C ASN A 209 12.13 -10.23 5.19
N THR A 210 13.18 -9.41 5.31
CA THR A 210 13.37 -8.52 6.47
C THR A 210 12.52 -7.25 6.38
N THR A 211 11.96 -6.97 5.20
CA THR A 211 11.08 -5.85 4.89
C THR A 211 9.90 -6.34 4.07
N ARG A 212 8.81 -5.57 4.01
CA ARG A 212 7.60 -5.94 3.24
C ARG A 212 7.98 -6.36 1.82
N SER A 213 7.50 -7.54 1.43
CA SER A 213 7.88 -8.27 0.23
C SER A 213 6.98 -8.00 -0.98
N TYR A 214 5.91 -7.22 -0.80
CA TYR A 214 4.96 -6.86 -1.84
C TYR A 214 4.69 -5.35 -1.87
N ILE A 215 4.19 -4.90 -3.01
CA ILE A 215 3.63 -3.57 -3.26
C ILE A 215 2.18 -3.79 -3.63
N TYR A 216 1.29 -2.99 -3.06
CA TYR A 216 -0.14 -3.03 -3.36
C TYR A 216 -0.65 -1.62 -3.64
N ASN A 217 -1.38 -1.48 -4.74
CA ASN A 217 -2.03 -0.25 -5.15
C ASN A 217 -3.50 -0.53 -5.49
N ASN A 218 -4.34 0.44 -5.20
CA ASN A 218 -5.79 0.45 -5.39
C ASN A 218 -6.19 1.84 -5.89
N ASP A 219 -7.20 1.93 -6.74
CA ASP A 219 -7.80 3.20 -7.16
C ASP A 219 -9.27 3.38 -6.76
N GLY A 220 -9.89 2.33 -6.21
CA GLY A 220 -11.25 2.29 -5.70
C GLY A 220 -12.10 1.19 -6.31
N ASP A 221 -11.78 0.73 -7.53
CA ASP A 221 -12.45 -0.40 -8.20
C ASP A 221 -11.42 -1.43 -8.70
N ASP A 222 -10.23 -0.96 -9.08
CA ASP A 222 -9.17 -1.77 -9.66
C ASP A 222 -7.95 -1.84 -8.74
N ASP A 223 -7.30 -3.00 -8.79
CA ASP A 223 -6.25 -3.36 -7.88
C ASP A 223 -5.06 -3.97 -8.58
N ASN A 224 -3.90 -3.74 -7.99
CA ASN A 224 -2.67 -4.40 -8.36
C ASN A 224 -1.86 -4.78 -7.12
N ILE A 225 -1.46 -6.04 -7.05
CA ILE A 225 -0.45 -6.53 -6.12
C ILE A 225 0.73 -7.14 -6.86
N MET A 226 1.93 -6.80 -6.41
CA MET A 226 3.16 -7.36 -6.98
C MET A 226 4.22 -7.56 -5.92
N SER A 227 5.16 -8.46 -6.16
CA SER A 227 6.37 -8.53 -5.34
C SER A 227 7.20 -7.25 -5.47
N VAL A 228 8.01 -6.95 -4.45
CA VAL A 228 9.20 -6.11 -4.64
C VAL A 228 10.16 -6.77 -5.64
N ASN A 229 11.29 -6.11 -5.95
CA ASN A 229 12.34 -6.76 -6.73
C ASN A 229 12.86 -8.01 -5.99
N VAL A 230 12.65 -9.19 -6.57
CA VAL A 230 13.07 -10.48 -6.01
C VAL A 230 14.14 -11.13 -6.86
N GLN A 231 14.99 -11.95 -6.23
CA GLN A 231 16.04 -12.73 -6.88
C GLN A 231 15.88 -14.20 -6.46
N ASN A 232 16.38 -15.12 -7.29
CA ASN A 232 16.39 -16.58 -7.09
C ASN A 232 15.00 -17.25 -7.15
N GLY A 233 13.95 -16.62 -6.62
CA GLY A 233 12.59 -17.12 -6.70
C GLY A 233 11.62 -16.46 -5.74
N LEU A 234 10.35 -16.83 -5.85
CA LEU A 234 9.24 -16.31 -5.07
C LEU A 234 8.21 -17.42 -4.84
N LEU A 235 7.71 -17.53 -3.61
CA LEU A 235 6.51 -18.29 -3.29
C LEU A 235 5.33 -17.33 -3.12
N VAL A 236 4.21 -17.64 -3.75
CA VAL A 236 2.96 -16.86 -3.63
C VAL A 236 1.83 -17.80 -3.24
N TYR A 237 1.03 -17.39 -2.26
CA TYR A 237 -0.18 -18.10 -1.85
C TYR A 237 -1.36 -17.15 -1.86
N PHE A 238 -2.49 -17.65 -2.31
CA PHE A 238 -3.78 -16.98 -2.29
C PHE A 238 -4.75 -17.84 -1.48
N SER A 239 -5.46 -17.24 -0.53
CA SER A 239 -6.40 -17.95 0.33
C SER A 239 -7.75 -17.26 0.43
N LYS A 240 -8.82 -17.99 0.10
CA LYS A 240 -10.20 -17.49 0.19
C LYS A 240 -10.71 -17.50 1.63
N SER A 241 -11.33 -16.39 2.03
CA SER A 241 -12.02 -16.10 3.31
C SER A 241 -11.16 -16.09 4.58
N TYR A 242 -10.18 -16.99 4.69
CA TYR A 242 -9.47 -17.24 5.93
C TYR A 242 -7.98 -16.94 5.84
N ASP A 243 -7.45 -16.43 6.95
CA ASP A 243 -6.02 -16.34 7.16
C ASP A 243 -5.45 -17.72 7.42
N VAL A 244 -4.62 -18.19 6.49
CA VAL A 244 -4.01 -19.52 6.51
C VAL A 244 -2.52 -19.46 6.83
N ARG A 245 -2.05 -18.42 7.53
CA ARG A 245 -0.61 -18.24 7.81
C ARG A 245 0.02 -19.46 8.47
N GLY A 246 -0.71 -20.13 9.36
CA GLY A 246 -0.22 -21.32 10.05
C GLY A 246 0.06 -22.45 9.06
N TRP A 247 -0.84 -22.64 8.09
CA TRP A 247 -0.65 -23.58 7.00
C TRP A 247 0.51 -23.19 6.09
N VAL A 248 0.59 -21.91 5.67
CA VAL A 248 1.69 -21.39 4.85
C VAL A 248 3.04 -21.63 5.52
N ILE A 249 3.19 -21.27 6.80
CA ILE A 249 4.42 -21.50 7.58
C ILE A 249 4.75 -23.00 7.64
N SER A 250 3.72 -23.84 7.85
CA SER A 250 3.91 -25.30 7.87
C SER A 250 4.42 -25.85 6.54
N ASP A 251 4.09 -25.21 5.42
CA ASP A 251 4.56 -25.58 4.09
C ASP A 251 5.99 -25.11 3.79
N LEU A 252 6.56 -24.17 4.55
CA LEU A 252 7.91 -23.68 4.31
C LEU A 252 8.98 -24.62 4.90
N ASN A 253 10.01 -24.93 4.11
CA ASN A 253 11.23 -25.57 4.59
C ASN A 253 12.19 -24.57 5.25
N ASN A 254 12.88 -25.03 6.29
CA ASN A 254 13.88 -24.25 7.04
C ASN A 254 13.34 -22.96 7.65
N VAL A 255 12.06 -22.93 8.01
CA VAL A 255 11.43 -21.80 8.69
C VAL A 255 10.88 -22.29 10.03
N THR A 256 11.11 -21.49 11.07
CA THR A 256 10.60 -21.73 12.42
C THR A 256 9.76 -20.54 12.86
N ASP A 257 8.58 -20.84 13.39
CA ASP A 257 7.70 -19.87 14.02
C ASP A 257 8.19 -19.61 15.46
N GLN A 258 8.52 -18.36 15.76
CA GLN A 258 8.99 -17.96 17.10
C GLN A 258 7.84 -17.60 18.04
N ASN A 259 6.64 -17.28 17.51
CA ASN A 259 5.52 -16.82 18.32
C ASN A 259 4.16 -17.00 17.60
N PRO A 260 3.59 -18.21 17.62
CA PRO A 260 2.37 -18.56 16.87
C PRO A 260 1.10 -17.80 17.30
N LEU A 261 1.17 -16.97 18.35
CA LEU A 261 0.04 -16.21 18.90
C LEU A 261 0.13 -14.71 18.65
N THR A 262 1.21 -14.19 18.06
CA THR A 262 1.32 -12.76 17.72
C THR A 262 1.02 -12.52 16.24
N GLU A 263 -0.20 -12.07 16.00
CA GLU A 263 -0.52 -11.28 14.82
C GLU A 263 -0.10 -9.83 15.07
N SER A 264 0.71 -9.28 14.17
CA SER A 264 1.04 -7.86 14.17
C SER A 264 0.51 -7.24 12.88
N LEU A 265 -0.43 -6.31 13.05
CA LEU A 265 -0.85 -5.41 11.99
C LEU A 265 0.37 -4.60 11.54
N ILE A 266 0.55 -4.44 10.23
CA ILE A 266 1.35 -3.34 9.71
C ILE A 266 0.46 -2.11 9.88
N ASP A 267 0.54 -1.48 11.05
CA ASP A 267 0.02 -0.13 11.20
C ASP A 267 0.99 0.74 10.40
N ASP A 268 0.59 1.17 9.20
CA ASP A 268 1.38 2.09 8.40
C ASP A 268 1.59 3.35 9.26
N GLU A 269 2.78 3.47 9.87
CA GLU A 269 3.05 4.55 10.80
C GLU A 269 2.87 5.87 10.06
N ASN A 270 2.16 6.79 10.69
CA ASN A 270 2.05 8.13 10.17
C ASN A 270 3.15 8.99 10.80
N PRO A 271 3.84 9.82 10.01
CA PRO A 271 4.89 10.65 10.54
C PRO A 271 4.32 11.73 11.47
N ILE A 272 5.06 12.04 12.53
CA ILE A 272 4.63 12.99 13.55
C ILE A 272 4.88 14.44 13.11
N SER A 273 3.85 15.29 13.14
CA SER A 273 3.92 16.72 12.86
C SER A 273 3.06 17.54 13.84
N ASN A 274 3.15 18.87 13.73
CA ASN A 274 2.43 19.80 14.62
C ASN A 274 1.81 21.01 13.91
N ILE A 275 1.87 21.06 12.58
CA ILE A 275 1.32 22.15 11.77
C ILE A 275 0.41 21.59 10.69
N CYS A 276 -0.78 21.15 11.06
CA CYS A 276 -1.71 20.42 10.19
C CYS A 276 -3.19 20.79 10.46
N PHE A 277 -4.07 20.34 9.56
CA PHE A 277 -5.54 20.41 9.61
C PHE A 277 -6.14 19.01 9.49
N PRO A 278 -7.32 18.71 10.06
CA PRO A 278 -7.97 17.41 9.85
C PRO A 278 -8.55 17.26 8.44
N SER A 279 -8.90 16.02 8.09
CA SER A 279 -9.68 15.68 6.89
C SER A 279 -10.97 16.51 6.80
N GLY A 280 -11.47 16.76 5.58
CA GLY A 280 -12.66 17.57 5.32
C GLY A 280 -12.42 19.08 5.48
N THR A 281 -11.18 19.51 5.70
CA THR A 281 -10.86 20.95 5.79
C THR A 281 -10.85 21.57 4.39
N PRO A 282 -11.75 22.53 4.09
CA PRO A 282 -11.81 23.13 2.75
C PRO A 282 -10.67 24.14 2.54
N ILE A 283 -9.90 23.92 1.49
CA ILE A 283 -8.80 24.77 1.06
C ILE A 283 -9.22 25.49 -0.23
N GLN A 284 -9.02 26.80 -0.26
CA GLN A 284 -9.20 27.56 -1.48
C GLN A 284 -7.96 27.42 -2.37
N THR A 285 -8.13 26.73 -3.49
CA THR A 285 -7.17 26.66 -4.59
C THR A 285 -7.47 27.75 -5.63
N ASP A 286 -6.64 27.86 -6.67
CA ASP A 286 -6.89 28.80 -7.76
C ASP A 286 -8.08 28.38 -8.65
N GLN A 287 -8.41 27.08 -8.65
CA GLN A 287 -9.49 26.50 -9.47
C GLN A 287 -10.81 26.44 -8.70
N GLU A 288 -10.77 25.94 -7.47
CA GLU A 288 -11.98 25.68 -6.66
C GLU A 288 -11.67 25.62 -5.15
N THR A 289 -12.73 25.57 -4.33
CA THR A 289 -12.60 25.19 -2.92
C THR A 289 -12.84 23.69 -2.80
N ILE A 290 -11.83 22.96 -2.33
CA ILE A 290 -11.82 21.49 -2.25
C ILE A 290 -11.32 21.05 -0.88
N PHE A 291 -11.72 19.87 -0.41
CA PHE A 291 -11.19 19.33 0.84
C PHE A 291 -9.73 18.95 0.71
N ILE A 292 -8.94 19.18 1.76
CA ILE A 292 -7.48 19.08 1.74
C ILE A 292 -6.97 17.71 1.29
N GLU A 293 -7.66 16.63 1.68
CA GLU A 293 -7.35 15.25 1.32
C GLU A 293 -7.68 14.89 -0.13
N GLN A 294 -8.53 15.69 -0.79
CA GLN A 294 -8.97 15.49 -2.18
C GLN A 294 -8.17 16.37 -3.17
N ILE A 295 -7.21 17.17 -2.70
CA ILE A 295 -6.39 18.01 -3.56
C ILE A 295 -5.50 17.13 -4.45
N ASN A 296 -5.75 17.16 -5.75
CA ASN A 296 -4.85 16.62 -6.77
C ASN A 296 -3.72 17.65 -7.09
N SER A 297 -2.46 17.29 -6.84
CA SER A 297 -1.28 18.17 -7.05
C SER A 297 -0.93 18.43 -8.51
N ASN A 298 -1.42 17.61 -9.45
CA ASN A 298 -1.20 17.81 -10.88
C ASN A 298 -2.22 18.78 -11.50
N LYS A 299 -3.39 18.95 -10.85
CA LYS A 299 -4.48 19.81 -11.31
C LYS A 299 -4.50 21.16 -10.58
N HIS A 300 -4.31 21.14 -9.26
CA HIS A 300 -4.57 22.31 -8.42
C HIS A 300 -3.32 23.11 -8.11
N THR A 301 -3.50 24.41 -8.00
CA THR A 301 -2.47 25.37 -7.58
C THR A 301 -3.00 26.27 -6.47
N ILE A 302 -2.09 26.87 -5.69
CA ILE A 302 -2.46 27.86 -4.67
C ILE A 302 -1.67 29.13 -4.92
N ARG A 303 -2.38 30.21 -5.24
CA ARG A 303 -1.81 31.54 -5.51
C ARG A 303 -0.79 31.49 -6.65
N GLY A 304 -1.07 30.68 -7.67
CA GLY A 304 -0.18 30.43 -8.81
C GLY A 304 1.02 29.51 -8.51
N ASN A 305 1.15 28.99 -7.29
CA ASN A 305 2.21 28.05 -6.94
C ASN A 305 1.75 26.62 -7.14
N LYS A 306 2.63 25.80 -7.73
CA LYS A 306 2.46 24.36 -7.83
C LYS A 306 2.44 23.72 -6.43
N ILE A 307 1.54 22.77 -6.26
CA ILE A 307 1.48 21.92 -5.07
C ILE A 307 2.45 20.76 -5.28
N GLU A 308 3.44 20.61 -4.41
CA GLU A 308 4.39 19.50 -4.48
C GLU A 308 3.79 18.19 -3.98
N MET A 309 3.00 18.27 -2.91
CA MET A 309 2.22 17.17 -2.35
C MET A 309 1.34 17.62 -1.18
N ILE A 310 0.41 16.74 -0.81
CA ILE A 310 -0.34 16.79 0.45
C ILE A 310 0.29 15.80 1.43
N THR A 311 0.68 16.27 2.62
CA THR A 311 1.27 15.41 3.66
C THR A 311 0.18 14.78 4.54
N LYS A 312 0.43 13.59 5.08
CA LYS A 312 -0.46 12.85 6.01
C LYS A 312 0.30 12.56 7.29
N THR A 313 -0.16 13.06 8.42
CA THR A 313 0.61 13.06 9.67
C THR A 313 -0.31 12.82 10.86
N ILE A 314 0.28 12.46 11.99
CA ILE A 314 -0.37 12.52 13.30
C ILE A 314 0.32 13.55 14.20
N THR A 315 -0.32 13.93 15.29
CA THR A 315 0.31 14.81 16.29
C THR A 315 0.39 14.15 17.67
N GLN A 316 1.40 14.53 18.45
CA GLN A 316 1.53 14.10 19.86
C GLN A 316 0.69 14.98 20.80
N ASP A 317 0.01 16.00 20.28
CA ASP A 317 -0.81 16.90 21.07
C ASP A 317 -2.15 16.23 21.45
N SER A 318 -2.55 16.32 22.71
CA SER A 318 -3.82 15.75 23.18
C SER A 318 -5.08 16.49 22.71
N TYR A 319 -4.92 17.61 22.01
CA TYR A 319 -6.03 18.45 21.57
C TYR A 319 -5.69 19.25 20.29
N LEU A 320 -6.74 19.55 19.52
CA LEU A 320 -6.75 20.56 18.46
C LEU A 320 -7.42 21.85 18.96
N VAL A 321 -7.08 22.97 18.33
CA VAL A 321 -7.76 24.25 18.57
C VAL A 321 -8.98 24.31 17.65
N CYS A 322 -10.15 24.51 18.25
CA CYS A 322 -11.38 24.81 17.55
C CYS A 322 -11.59 26.32 17.50
N ILE A 323 -11.89 26.83 16.31
CA ILE A 323 -12.26 28.23 16.07
C ILE A 323 -13.63 28.19 15.40
N GLU A 324 -14.67 28.58 16.15
CA GLU A 324 -16.03 28.64 15.63
C GLU A 324 -16.16 29.69 14.53
N LYS A 325 -17.19 29.53 13.70
CA LYS A 325 -17.58 30.54 12.71
C LYS A 325 -17.70 31.91 13.38
N ASP A 326 -17.21 32.95 12.69
CA ASP A 326 -17.27 34.35 13.13
C ASP A 326 -16.47 34.70 14.41
N ALA A 327 -15.70 33.76 14.99
CA ALA A 327 -15.05 33.95 16.30
C ALA A 327 -13.91 34.99 16.30
N LEU A 328 -13.24 35.24 15.15
CA LEU A 328 -12.18 36.25 15.06
C LEU A 328 -12.73 37.59 14.58
N ALA A 329 -13.63 37.55 13.59
CA ALA A 329 -14.41 38.66 13.06
C ALA A 329 -15.58 38.09 12.24
N LYS A 330 -16.53 38.94 11.81
CA LYS A 330 -17.60 38.52 10.90
C LYS A 330 -17.02 37.85 9.65
N ASN A 331 -17.48 36.65 9.36
CA ASN A 331 -17.07 35.72 8.32
C ASN A 331 -15.61 35.23 8.43
N ILE A 332 -15.01 35.28 9.63
CA ILE A 332 -13.63 34.87 9.91
C ILE A 332 -13.56 34.08 11.24
N PRO A 333 -13.40 32.74 11.19
CA PRO A 333 -13.52 31.92 9.98
C PRO A 333 -14.98 31.91 9.46
N SER A 334 -15.17 31.61 8.18
CA SER A 334 -16.50 31.50 7.55
C SER A 334 -17.28 30.24 7.95
N LYS A 335 -16.56 29.23 8.47
CA LYS A 335 -17.08 27.98 9.04
C LYS A 335 -16.24 27.59 10.25
N LYS A 336 -16.77 26.73 11.12
CA LYS A 336 -15.99 26.10 12.19
C LYS A 336 -14.73 25.47 11.60
N THR A 337 -13.58 25.78 12.22
CA THR A 337 -12.27 25.32 11.75
C THR A 337 -11.51 24.66 12.90
N LEU A 338 -11.05 23.44 12.65
CA LEU A 338 -10.18 22.70 13.56
C LEU A 338 -8.75 22.79 13.05
N ILE A 339 -7.80 23.05 13.93
CA ILE A 339 -6.41 23.29 13.55
C ILE A 339 -5.46 22.84 14.65
N SER A 340 -4.34 22.23 14.28
CA SER A 340 -3.29 21.87 15.24
C SER A 340 -2.71 23.11 15.94
N LYS A 341 -2.31 22.94 17.19
CA LYS A 341 -2.07 24.08 18.10
C LYS A 341 -0.89 24.97 17.69
N ASN A 342 0.09 24.44 16.94
CA ASN A 342 1.27 25.19 16.51
C ASN A 342 1.14 25.76 15.09
N HIS A 343 0.11 25.38 14.33
CA HIS A 343 -0.11 25.90 12.98
C HIS A 343 -0.38 27.40 13.04
N LYS A 344 0.29 28.17 12.19
CA LYS A 344 0.13 29.63 12.18
C LYS A 344 -0.99 30.09 11.26
N LEU A 345 -1.74 31.05 11.76
CA LEU A 345 -2.74 31.81 11.02
C LEU A 345 -2.52 33.31 11.19
N PHE A 346 -2.96 34.08 10.22
CA PHE A 346 -2.82 35.53 10.23
C PHE A 346 -3.88 36.15 11.14
N TYR A 347 -3.42 36.81 12.21
CA TYR A 347 -4.27 37.54 13.13
C TYR A 347 -3.56 38.82 13.59
N ASN A 348 -4.29 39.94 13.57
CA ASN A 348 -3.78 41.25 13.98
C ASN A 348 -2.41 41.61 13.36
N LYS A 349 -2.34 41.53 12.02
CA LYS A 349 -1.16 41.86 11.19
C LYS A 349 0.06 40.93 11.38
N LYS A 350 -0.08 39.78 12.05
CA LYS A 350 1.01 38.83 12.30
C LYS A 350 0.56 37.38 12.08
N MET A 351 1.49 36.52 11.69
CA MET A 351 1.28 35.06 11.74
C MET A 351 1.49 34.59 13.18
N ILE A 352 0.44 34.12 13.83
CA ILE A 352 0.49 33.60 15.21
C ILE A 352 0.05 32.14 15.22
N LYS A 353 0.55 31.37 16.18
CA LYS A 353 0.12 29.99 16.40
C LYS A 353 -1.33 29.95 16.86
N ALA A 354 -2.09 28.94 16.45
CA ALA A 354 -3.48 28.76 16.87
C ALA A 354 -3.63 28.70 18.40
N ASN A 355 -2.68 28.11 19.14
CA ASN A 355 -2.73 28.07 20.60
C ASN A 355 -2.65 29.46 21.27
N ASN A 356 -2.09 30.47 20.61
CA ASN A 356 -2.03 31.83 21.14
C ASN A 356 -3.43 32.47 21.11
N LEU A 357 -4.34 32.02 20.24
CA LEU A 357 -5.73 32.49 20.24
C LEU A 357 -6.49 32.07 21.51
N LEU A 358 -6.17 30.89 22.06
CA LEU A 358 -6.78 30.42 23.33
C LEU A 358 -6.45 31.37 24.49
N GLN A 359 -5.31 32.05 24.45
CA GLN A 359 -4.90 33.00 25.49
C GLN A 359 -5.66 34.34 25.40
N LEU A 360 -6.36 34.59 24.30
CA LEU A 360 -7.17 35.81 24.12
C LEU A 360 -8.53 35.72 24.80
N ASN A 361 -8.91 34.55 25.36
CA ASN A 361 -10.19 34.30 26.01
C ASN A 361 -11.41 34.79 25.21
N LYS A 362 -11.38 34.63 23.88
CA LYS A 362 -12.50 34.95 23.00
C LYS A 362 -13.55 33.84 23.04
N GLU A 363 -14.82 34.23 23.07
CA GLU A 363 -15.94 33.31 22.86
C GLU A 363 -15.79 32.59 21.51
N GLY A 364 -16.10 31.29 21.46
CA GLY A 364 -15.98 30.49 20.25
C GLY A 364 -14.59 29.94 19.92
N ILE A 365 -13.58 30.11 20.80
CA ILE A 365 -12.25 29.51 20.62
C ILE A 365 -11.92 28.61 21.82
N TYR A 366 -11.78 27.31 21.58
CA TYR A 366 -11.61 26.32 22.65
C TYR A 366 -10.80 25.09 22.19
N LYS A 367 -10.46 24.21 23.14
CA LYS A 367 -9.74 22.97 22.87
C LYS A 367 -10.73 21.84 22.59
N ILE A 368 -10.47 21.03 21.56
CA ILE A 368 -11.18 19.78 21.31
C ILE A 368 -10.18 18.63 21.42
N LYS A 369 -10.57 17.54 22.09
CA LYS A 369 -9.74 16.34 22.22
C LYS A 369 -9.33 15.82 20.84
N TYR A 370 -8.04 15.56 20.67
CA TYR A 370 -7.50 14.87 19.50
C TYR A 370 -7.49 13.36 19.80
N ASN A 371 -7.99 12.54 18.87
CA ASN A 371 -8.12 11.08 19.07
C ASN A 371 -7.17 10.27 18.19
N GLY A 372 -6.19 10.92 17.55
CA GLY A 372 -5.22 10.25 16.68
C GLY A 372 -5.60 10.25 15.20
N GLU A 373 -6.64 11.00 14.81
CA GLU A 373 -7.05 11.11 13.41
C GLU A 373 -5.94 11.71 12.51
N ILE A 374 -5.94 11.35 11.23
CA ILE A 374 -4.95 11.87 10.26
C ILE A 374 -5.14 13.37 10.06
N LEU A 375 -4.00 14.08 10.05
CA LEU A 375 -3.91 15.50 9.80
C LEU A 375 -3.06 15.77 8.55
N TYR A 376 -3.45 16.79 7.81
CA TYR A 376 -2.94 17.15 6.51
C TYR A 376 -2.30 18.53 6.51
N ASN A 377 -1.33 18.73 5.61
CA ASN A 377 -0.84 20.06 5.24
C ASN A 377 -0.44 20.06 3.77
N VAL A 378 -0.35 21.26 3.17
CA VAL A 378 0.00 21.46 1.77
C VAL A 378 1.46 21.88 1.68
N LEU A 379 2.28 21.16 0.92
CA LEU A 379 3.63 21.58 0.55
C LEU A 379 3.58 22.21 -0.83
N LEU A 380 4.03 23.46 -0.95
CA LEU A 380 4.15 24.17 -2.22
C LEU A 380 5.60 24.13 -2.70
N GLU A 381 5.81 24.24 -4.01
CA GLU A 381 7.14 24.38 -4.62
C GLU A 381 7.86 25.63 -4.06
N ASN A 382 7.13 26.75 -4.02
CA ASN A 382 7.57 27.97 -3.34
C ASN A 382 6.69 28.21 -2.11
N HIS A 383 7.32 28.40 -0.95
CA HIS A 383 6.60 28.61 0.31
C HIS A 383 5.71 29.85 0.25
N ASP A 384 4.43 29.70 0.59
CA ASP A 384 3.47 30.80 0.70
C ASP A 384 2.38 30.49 1.74
N LYS A 385 1.19 31.05 1.57
CA LYS A 385 0.03 30.91 2.46
C LYS A 385 -1.14 30.33 1.68
N MET A 386 -2.08 29.74 2.41
CA MET A 386 -3.33 29.24 1.86
C MET A 386 -4.52 29.85 2.59
N ILE A 387 -5.68 29.83 1.95
CA ILE A 387 -6.93 30.28 2.56
C ILE A 387 -7.74 29.06 3.00
N VAL A 388 -8.14 29.04 4.27
CA VAL A 388 -8.91 27.97 4.91
C VAL A 388 -10.09 28.60 5.63
N ASN A 389 -11.32 28.41 5.15
CA ASN A 389 -12.51 29.05 5.71
C ASN A 389 -12.32 30.57 5.97
N ASN A 390 -11.78 31.31 4.98
CA ASN A 390 -11.40 32.72 5.08
C ASN A 390 -10.27 33.07 6.07
N LEU A 391 -9.64 32.09 6.73
CA LEU A 391 -8.40 32.28 7.48
C LEU A 391 -7.21 32.21 6.51
N ILE A 392 -6.27 33.14 6.65
CA ILE A 392 -4.98 33.04 5.97
C ILE A 392 -4.07 32.20 6.87
N CYS A 393 -3.67 31.02 6.41
CA CYS A 393 -2.85 30.07 7.14
C CYS A 393 -1.50 29.85 6.44
N GLU A 394 -0.49 29.44 7.19
CA GLU A 394 0.79 29.04 6.56
C GLU A 394 0.63 27.72 5.80
N THR A 395 1.33 27.57 4.67
CA THR A 395 1.56 26.24 4.10
C THR A 395 2.77 25.60 4.77
N LEU A 396 3.00 24.32 4.49
CA LEU A 396 4.17 23.62 4.98
C LEU A 396 5.45 24.22 4.39
N ASP A 397 6.31 24.77 5.26
CA ASP A 397 7.61 25.32 4.85
C ASP A 397 8.53 24.19 4.36
N PRO A 398 9.11 24.27 3.14
CA PRO A 398 10.07 23.30 2.62
C PRO A 398 11.29 23.05 3.52
N LYS A 399 11.61 24.00 4.42
CA LYS A 399 12.69 23.85 5.40
C LYS A 399 12.28 23.06 6.65
N ASN A 400 10.99 22.79 6.84
CA ASN A 400 10.49 21.98 7.95
C ASN A 400 10.99 20.54 7.82
N GLY A 401 11.33 19.90 8.94
CA GLY A 401 11.80 18.51 8.98
C GLY A 401 10.82 17.53 8.35
N ILE A 402 9.51 17.73 8.53
CA ILE A 402 8.50 16.87 7.90
C ILE A 402 8.48 17.06 6.37
N ALA A 403 8.62 18.29 5.89
CA ALA A 403 8.67 18.59 4.45
C ALA A 403 9.90 17.93 3.80
N LYS A 404 11.06 18.04 4.45
CA LYS A 404 12.30 17.39 4.02
C LYS A 404 12.16 15.88 3.97
N MET A 405 11.58 15.28 5.01
CA MET A 405 11.33 13.84 5.05
C MET A 405 10.51 13.39 3.83
N TYR A 406 9.39 14.06 3.56
CA TYR A 406 8.55 13.78 2.41
C TYR A 406 9.24 13.98 1.05
N LEU A 407 9.97 15.09 0.89
CA LEU A 407 10.74 15.36 -0.33
C LEU A 407 11.85 14.32 -0.52
N ASP A 408 12.54 13.91 0.54
CA ASP A 408 13.58 12.87 0.48
C ASP A 408 12.99 11.52 0.07
N MET A 409 11.83 11.13 0.64
CA MET A 409 11.13 9.90 0.24
C MET A 409 10.75 9.93 -1.24
N LYS A 410 10.20 11.06 -1.72
CA LYS A 410 9.82 11.27 -3.13
C LYS A 410 11.05 11.23 -4.05
N ASN A 411 12.10 12.00 -3.74
CA ASN A 411 13.29 12.12 -4.57
C ASN A 411 14.10 10.82 -4.66
N ARG A 412 14.07 10.00 -3.61
CA ARG A 412 14.73 8.68 -3.58
C ARG A 412 13.86 7.56 -4.17
N ASN A 413 12.62 7.86 -4.53
CA ASN A 413 11.64 6.90 -5.01
C ASN A 413 11.54 5.66 -4.09
N LEU A 414 11.43 5.90 -2.78
CA LEU A 414 11.40 4.83 -1.79
C LEU A 414 10.21 3.90 -2.00
N SER A 415 10.44 2.59 -1.89
CA SER A 415 9.37 1.60 -1.75
C SER A 415 8.55 1.86 -0.48
N ASP A 416 7.34 1.34 -0.39
CA ASP A 416 6.52 1.57 0.80
C ASP A 416 7.16 0.99 2.07
N SER A 417 7.90 -0.13 1.98
CA SER A 417 8.69 -0.62 3.12
C SER A 417 9.75 0.37 3.57
N GLU A 418 10.48 0.96 2.62
CA GLU A 418 11.52 1.94 2.94
C GLU A 418 10.90 3.24 3.49
N LYS A 419 9.74 3.66 2.98
CA LYS A 419 8.96 4.76 3.55
C LYS A 419 8.60 4.46 5.01
N GLN A 420 8.11 3.26 5.32
CA GLN A 420 7.74 2.88 6.67
C GLN A 420 8.93 2.86 7.63
N THR A 421 10.06 2.27 7.23
CA THR A 421 11.30 2.33 8.02
C THR A 421 11.73 3.78 8.24
N PHE A 422 11.68 4.60 7.21
CA PHE A 422 12.09 6.01 7.30
C PHE A 422 11.16 6.84 8.19
N ILE A 423 9.84 6.58 8.15
CA ILE A 423 8.86 7.21 9.02
C ILE A 423 9.09 6.78 10.47
N SER A 424 9.34 5.49 10.72
CA SER A 424 9.64 4.98 12.06
C SER A 424 10.89 5.65 12.64
N GLU A 425 12.00 5.68 11.89
CA GLU A 425 13.24 6.35 12.31
C GLU A 425 13.02 7.86 12.59
N TYR A 426 12.23 8.53 11.74
CA TYR A 426 11.84 9.92 11.93
C TYR A 426 11.02 10.11 13.21
N ASN A 427 10.03 9.25 13.45
CA ASN A 427 9.16 9.27 14.62
C ASN A 427 9.97 9.05 15.91
N GLU A 428 10.85 8.05 15.92
CA GLU A 428 11.78 7.80 17.03
C GLU A 428 12.63 9.03 17.31
N TYR A 429 13.20 9.66 16.27
CA TYR A 429 13.96 10.89 16.43
C TYR A 429 13.12 12.01 17.04
N VAL A 430 11.89 12.21 16.55
CA VAL A 430 10.97 13.25 17.04
C VAL A 430 10.64 13.03 18.52
N ILE A 431 10.28 11.80 18.91
CA ILE A 431 9.92 11.41 20.28
C ILE A 431 11.14 11.56 21.21
N LYS A 432 12.28 10.95 20.85
CA LYS A 432 13.52 10.97 21.63
C LYS A 432 14.01 12.38 21.92
N ASN A 433 13.91 13.27 20.93
CA ASN A 433 14.35 14.65 21.03
C ASN A 433 13.25 15.60 21.54
N LYS A 434 12.08 15.07 21.93
CA LYS A 434 10.92 15.86 22.38
C LYS A 434 10.57 16.98 21.41
N LYS A 435 10.77 16.73 20.10
CA LYS A 435 10.39 17.68 19.05
C LYS A 435 8.88 17.81 19.08
N PHE A 436 8.39 19.02 18.87
CA PHE A 436 6.97 19.37 18.87
C PHE A 436 6.20 19.22 20.19
N ILE A 437 6.80 18.66 21.24
CA ILE A 437 6.23 18.62 22.58
C ILE A 437 6.27 20.04 23.18
N SER A 438 5.12 20.59 23.58
CA SER A 438 5.09 21.79 24.41
C SER A 438 5.47 21.43 25.84
N LYS A 439 6.44 22.13 26.45
CA LYS A 439 6.62 22.09 27.91
C LYS A 439 5.29 22.47 28.55
N SER A 440 4.73 21.59 29.38
CA SER A 440 3.65 21.95 30.30
C SER A 440 4.19 23.07 31.19
N LYS A 441 3.64 24.27 31.03
CA LYS A 441 3.72 25.31 32.06
C LYS A 441 2.41 25.34 32.79
#